data_AF-A0AAV2D919-F1
#
_entry.id   AF-A0AAV2D919-F1
#
_cell.length_a   1.000
_cell.length_b   1.000
_cell.length_c   1.000
_cell.angle_alpha   90.00
_cell.angle_beta   90.00
_cell.angle_gamma   90.00
#
_symmetry.space_group_name_H-M   'P 1'
#
loop_
_entity.id
_entity.type
_entity.pdbx_description
1 polymer ?
#
loop_
_entity_poly.entity_id
_entity_poly.type
_entity_poly.pdbx_seq_one_letter_code
_entity_poly.pdbx_strand_id
1 'polypeptide(L)'
;MKLAVVVFALKLWRRYLYGETFKIMTDHKSLKYLMDQKELNGRQRQWVELLKDYDCTIDYHPGKANVVADALSRRERLPTLVEMRAMGVEMQVEDITTLVAHLSI
;
A
#
# COMPACT_ATOMS: atom_id res chain seq x y z
N MET A 1 7.33 -0.76 11.19
CA MET A 1 6.39 0.15 10.51
C MET A 1 5.78 -0.47 9.26
N LYS A 2 6.54 -0.85 8.22
CA LYS A 2 5.98 -1.26 6.91
C LYS A 2 5.18 -2.58 6.88
N LEU A 3 5.67 -3.64 7.53
CA LEU A 3 4.91 -4.91 7.64
C LEU A 3 3.62 -4.78 8.47
N ALA A 4 3.60 -3.86 9.44
CA ALA A 4 2.43 -3.61 10.26
C ALA A 4 1.25 -3.09 9.43
N VAL A 5 1.54 -2.25 8.42
CA VAL A 5 0.54 -1.72 7.47
C VAL A 5 -0.09 -2.85 6.66
N VAL A 6 0.72 -3.80 6.19
CA VAL A 6 0.25 -4.98 5.46
C VAL A 6 -0.66 -5.83 6.35
N VAL A 7 -0.22 -6.14 7.57
CA VAL A 7 -1.03 -6.92 8.52
C VAL A 7 -2.32 -6.20 8.88
N PHE A 8 -2.29 -4.87 9.04
CA PHE A 8 -3.48 -4.07 9.29
C PHE A 8 -4.47 -4.13 8.13
N ALA A 9 -3.98 -3.97 6.89
CA ALA A 9 -4.80 -4.10 5.69
C ALA A 9 -5.44 -5.50 5.60
N LEU A 10 -4.69 -6.57 5.83
CA LEU A 10 -5.22 -7.93 5.82
C LEU A 10 -6.33 -8.13 6.85
N LYS A 11 -6.17 -7.57 8.05
CA LYS A 11 -7.21 -7.61 9.09
C LYS A 11 -8.46 -6.84 8.68
N LEU A 12 -8.31 -5.65 8.08
CA LEU A 12 -9.42 -4.80 7.64
C LEU A 12 -10.21 -5.44 6.49
N TRP A 13 -9.50 -6.01 5.53
CA TRP A 13 -10.08 -6.57 4.30
C TRP A 13 -10.28 -8.08 4.37
N ARG A 14 -10.17 -8.71 5.56
CA ARG A 14 -10.26 -10.16 5.75
C ARG A 14 -11.46 -10.80 5.05
N ARG A 15 -12.63 -10.15 5.13
CA ARG A 15 -13.87 -10.66 4.52
C ARG A 15 -13.82 -10.81 2.99
N TYR A 16 -12.89 -10.12 2.33
CA TYR A 16 -12.73 -10.11 0.87
C TYR A 16 -11.50 -10.90 0.42
N LEU A 17 -10.49 -11.02 1.28
CA LEU A 17 -9.20 -11.62 0.92
C LEU A 17 -9.06 -13.07 1.42
N TYR A 18 -9.87 -13.48 2.40
CA TYR A 18 -9.77 -14.82 2.94
C TYR A 18 -10.37 -15.85 1.97
N GLY A 19 -9.56 -16.84 1.57
CA GLY A 19 -9.93 -17.85 0.56
C GLY A 19 -9.69 -17.43 -0.88
N GLU A 20 -9.25 -16.19 -1.12
CA GLU A 20 -8.92 -15.67 -2.45
C GLU A 20 -7.40 -15.60 -2.65
N THR A 21 -6.96 -15.77 -3.91
CA THR A 21 -5.56 -15.59 -4.29
C THR A 21 -5.32 -14.14 -4.72
N PHE A 22 -4.38 -13.44 -4.09
CA PHE A 22 -4.10 -12.03 -4.40
C PHE A 22 -2.62 -11.67 -4.30
N LYS A 23 -2.27 -10.49 -4.84
CA LYS A 23 -0.89 -9.98 -4.82
C LYS A 23 -0.79 -8.72 -3.98
N ILE A 24 0.19 -8.68 -3.09
CA ILE A 24 0.54 -7.51 -2.28
C ILE A 24 1.67 -6.77 -3.00
N MET A 25 1.35 -5.60 -3.54
CA MET A 25 2.33 -4.72 -4.19
C MET A 25 2.93 -3.77 -3.15
N THR A 26 4.26 -3.74 -3.05
CA THR A 26 4.96 -2.87 -2.10
C THR A 26 6.15 -2.16 -2.73
N ASP A 27 6.34 -0.89 -2.39
CA ASP A 27 7.55 -0.13 -2.71
C ASP A 27 8.72 -0.43 -1.77
N HIS A 28 8.58 -1.44 -0.90
CA HIS A 28 9.61 -1.83 0.02
C HIS A 28 10.29 -3.14 -0.36
N LYS A 29 11.46 -3.01 -0.99
CA LYS A 29 12.23 -4.15 -1.51
C LYS A 29 12.50 -5.25 -0.48
N SER A 30 12.69 -4.91 0.80
CA SER A 30 12.94 -5.93 1.83
C SER A 30 11.72 -6.80 2.13
N LEU A 31 10.50 -6.32 1.88
CA LEU A 31 9.28 -7.10 2.16
C LEU A 31 9.05 -8.21 1.14
N LYS A 32 9.61 -8.08 -0.07
CA LYS A 32 9.59 -9.14 -1.08
C LYS A 32 10.19 -10.45 -0.57
N TYR A 33 11.26 -10.36 0.22
CA TYR A 33 12.00 -11.51 0.74
C TYR A 33 11.61 -11.89 2.16
N LEU A 34 10.52 -11.33 2.69
CA LEU A 34 10.13 -11.49 4.08
C LEU A 34 9.85 -12.95 4.44
N MET A 35 9.25 -13.70 3.51
CA MET A 35 8.88 -15.11 3.72
C MET A 35 10.09 -16.04 3.75
N ASP A 36 11.17 -15.67 3.05
CA ASP A 36 12.39 -16.48 2.91
C ASP A 36 13.47 -16.10 3.92
N GLN A 37 13.24 -15.04 4.71
CA GLN A 37 14.24 -14.49 5.61
C GLN A 37 14.43 -15.40 6.84
N LYS A 38 15.66 -15.91 7.03
CA LYS A 38 16.01 -16.79 8.17
C LYS A 38 15.93 -16.10 9.53
N GLU A 39 16.35 -14.85 9.60
CA GLU A 39 16.39 -14.07 10.84
C GLU A 39 15.24 -13.07 10.89
N LEU A 40 14.17 -13.46 11.59
CA LEU A 40 13.03 -12.60 11.89
C LEU A 40 12.96 -12.37 13.39
N ASN A 41 12.65 -11.13 13.79
CA ASN A 41 12.32 -10.86 15.19
C ASN A 41 10.97 -11.49 15.57
N GLY A 42 10.69 -11.65 16.86
CA GLY A 42 9.48 -12.35 17.32
C GLY A 42 8.17 -11.77 16.77
N ARG A 43 8.09 -10.45 16.61
CA ARG A 43 6.91 -9.76 16.04
C ARG A 43 6.75 -10.03 14.54
N GLN A 44 7.84 -10.00 13.79
CA GLN A 44 7.83 -10.34 12.36
C GLN A 44 7.44 -11.80 12.15
N ARG A 45 7.91 -12.72 13.01
CA ARG A 45 7.55 -14.14 12.94
C ARG A 45 6.04 -14.34 13.08
N GLN A 46 5.42 -13.73 14.09
CA GLN A 46 3.96 -13.77 14.28
C GLN A 46 3.20 -13.21 13.06
N TRP A 47 3.71 -12.14 12.46
CA TRP A 47 3.07 -11.53 11.29
C TRP A 47 3.25 -12.34 10.01
N VAL A 48 4.40 -13.01 9.84
CA VAL A 48 4.62 -13.96 8.76
C VAL A 48 3.71 -15.17 8.90
N GLU A 49 3.49 -15.64 10.12
CA GLU A 49 2.56 -16.74 10.40
C GLU A 49 1.13 -16.36 9.99
N LEU A 50 0.68 -15.15 10.32
CA LEU A 50 -0.61 -14.62 9.84
C LEU A 50 -0.67 -14.51 8.32
N LEU A 51 0.40 -14.11 7.66
CA LEU A 51 0.44 -14.00 6.20
C LEU A 51 0.33 -15.37 5.51
N LYS A 52 0.83 -16.45 6.14
CA LYS A 52 0.73 -17.82 5.62
C LYS A 52 -0.71 -18.35 5.60
N ASP A 53 -1.61 -17.76 6.39
CA ASP A 53 -3.04 -18.09 6.37
C ASP A 53 -3.75 -17.54 5.11
N TYR A 54 -3.09 -16.69 4.33
CA TYR A 54 -3.61 -16.13 3.08
C TYR A 54 -2.83 -16.65 1.89
N ASP A 55 -3.54 -16.97 0.79
CA ASP A 55 -2.90 -17.29 -0.48
C ASP A 55 -2.47 -16.01 -1.19
N CYS A 56 -1.33 -15.46 -0.76
CA CYS A 56 -0.84 -14.19 -1.30
C CYS A 56 0.65 -14.19 -1.62
N THR A 57 1.01 -13.43 -2.66
CA THR A 57 2.41 -13.18 -3.03
C THR A 57 2.77 -11.73 -2.77
N ILE A 58 4.00 -11.47 -2.31
CA ILE A 58 4.49 -10.10 -2.07
C ILE A 58 5.47 -9.72 -3.17
N ASP A 59 5.09 -8.75 -3.99
CA ASP A 59 5.90 -8.25 -5.11
C ASP A 59 6.37 -6.83 -4.87
N TYR A 60 7.64 -6.59 -5.21
CA TYR A 60 8.22 -5.25 -5.15
C TYR A 60 7.85 -4.45 -6.40
N HIS A 61 7.30 -3.26 -6.19
CA HIS A 61 6.98 -2.30 -7.23
C HIS A 61 7.68 -0.95 -6.95
N PRO A 62 8.57 -0.46 -7.82
CA PRO A 62 9.32 0.77 -7.56
C PRO A 62 8.40 1.97 -7.27
N GLY A 63 8.74 2.77 -6.25
CA GLY A 63 7.88 3.85 -5.74
C GLY A 63 7.41 4.87 -6.78
N LYS A 64 8.18 5.08 -7.87
CA LYS A 64 7.77 5.94 -9.01
C LYS A 64 6.49 5.47 -9.71
N ALA A 65 6.15 4.19 -9.60
CA ALA A 65 4.93 3.61 -10.16
C ALA A 65 3.89 3.27 -9.07
N ASN A 66 4.21 3.50 -7.80
CA ASN A 66 3.31 3.33 -6.65
C ASN A 66 2.63 4.66 -6.23
N VAL A 67 2.43 5.58 -7.19
CA VAL A 67 1.99 6.97 -6.93
C VAL A 67 0.64 7.02 -6.21
N VAL A 68 -0.29 6.13 -6.58
CA VAL A 68 -1.64 6.09 -5.98
C VAL A 68 -1.58 5.66 -4.51
N ALA A 69 -0.89 4.57 -4.20
CA ALA A 69 -0.78 4.10 -2.83
C ALA A 69 0.03 5.07 -1.95
N ASP A 70 1.07 5.68 -2.52
CA ASP A 70 1.85 6.71 -1.86
C ASP A 70 1.01 7.97 -1.55
N ALA A 71 0.19 8.44 -2.51
CA ALA A 71 -0.73 9.55 -2.30
C ALA A 71 -1.80 9.24 -1.23
N LEU A 72 -2.37 8.03 -1.24
CA LEU A 72 -3.34 7.59 -0.24
C LEU A 72 -2.73 7.48 1.16
N SER A 73 -1.52 6.95 1.27
CA SER A 73 -0.77 6.86 2.54
C SER A 73 -0.41 8.25 3.09
N ARG A 74 -0.20 9.24 2.21
CA ARG A 74 0.10 10.63 2.58
C ARG A 74 -1.14 11.49 2.89
N ARG A 75 -2.38 10.98 2.79
CA ARG A 75 -3.59 11.80 3.03
C ARG A 75 -3.63 12.46 4.40
N GLU A 76 -3.04 11.88 5.44
CA GLU A 76 -2.91 12.55 6.75
C GLU A 76 -1.95 13.74 6.77
N ARG A 77 -1.12 13.90 5.72
CA ARG A 77 -0.21 15.04 5.51
C ARG A 77 -0.67 15.98 4.38
N LEU A 78 -1.74 15.64 3.67
CA LEU A 78 -2.28 16.54 2.66
C LEU A 78 -3.07 17.65 3.36
N PRO A 79 -2.90 18.91 2.95
CA PRO A 79 -3.80 19.97 3.36
C PRO A 79 -5.24 19.53 3.05
N THR A 80 -6.16 19.81 3.95
CA THR A 80 -7.58 19.60 3.74
C THR A 80 -8.04 20.24 2.43
N LEU A 81 -9.12 19.74 1.83
CA LEU A 81 -9.70 20.31 0.60
C LEU A 81 -9.95 21.83 0.69
N VAL A 82 -10.19 22.32 1.90
CA VAL A 82 -10.35 23.75 2.23
C VAL A 82 -9.03 24.50 2.06
N GLU A 83 -7.93 23.96 2.57
CA GLU A 83 -6.58 24.52 2.43
C GLU A 83 -6.06 24.43 0.99
N MET A 84 -6.38 23.35 0.27
CA MET A 84 -6.02 23.19 -1.14
C MET A 84 -6.75 24.20 -2.05
N ARG A 85 -8.03 24.50 -1.77
CA ARG A 85 -8.77 25.57 -2.46
C ARG A 85 -8.20 26.95 -2.16
N ALA A 86 -7.79 27.21 -0.91
CA ALA A 86 -7.15 28.47 -0.54
C ALA A 86 -5.79 28.67 -1.26
N MET A 87 -5.12 27.57 -1.62
CA MET A 87 -3.87 27.57 -2.40
C MET A 87 -4.09 27.53 -3.92
N GLY A 88 -5.33 27.60 -4.42
CA GLY A 88 -5.64 27.64 -5.85
C GLY A 88 -5.39 26.33 -6.60
N VAL A 89 -5.34 25.18 -5.91
CA VAL A 89 -5.14 23.87 -6.54
C VAL A 89 -6.49 23.32 -7.02
N GLU A 90 -6.73 23.31 -8.33
CA GLU A 90 -7.86 22.63 -8.95
C GLU A 90 -7.52 21.16 -9.20
N MET A 91 -8.25 20.25 -8.54
CA MET A 91 -8.18 18.81 -8.81
C MET A 91 -9.33 18.41 -9.73
N GLN A 92 -9.03 18.09 -10.97
CA GLN A 92 -9.95 17.41 -11.88
C GLN A 92 -10.02 15.94 -11.44
N VAL A 93 -11.15 15.53 -10.84
CA VAL A 93 -11.41 14.12 -10.55
C VAL A 93 -12.14 13.54 -11.75
N GLU A 94 -11.40 13.13 -12.77
CA GLU A 94 -11.93 12.27 -13.82
C GLU A 94 -11.78 10.82 -13.35
N ASP A 95 -12.92 10.20 -13.04
CA ASP A 95 -13.19 8.78 -12.76
C ASP A 95 -12.19 7.97 -11.90
N ILE A 96 -12.75 7.16 -10.98
CA ILE A 96 -12.05 6.32 -9.99
C ILE A 96 -11.02 5.35 -10.60
N THR A 97 -10.94 5.22 -11.93
CA THR A 97 -10.10 4.25 -12.63
C THR A 97 -8.88 4.82 -13.36
N THR A 98 -8.65 6.14 -13.41
CA THR A 98 -7.59 6.68 -14.28
C THR A 98 -6.73 7.76 -13.61
N LEU A 99 -5.97 7.36 -12.57
CA LEU A 99 -4.86 8.18 -12.08
C LEU A 99 -3.64 8.04 -13.01
N VAL A 100 -3.68 8.71 -14.16
CA VAL A 100 -2.49 9.00 -14.99
C VAL A 100 -2.21 10.49 -14.88
N ALA A 101 -1.19 10.85 -14.08
CA ALA A 101 -0.67 12.22 -14.07
C ALA A 101 0.14 12.45 -15.34
N HIS A 102 -0.47 13.10 -16.34
CA HIS A 102 0.23 13.59 -17.52
C HIS A 102 0.87 14.94 -17.19
N LEU A 103 2.20 14.98 -17.08
CA LEU A 103 2.95 16.23 -17.02
C LEU A 103 3.13 16.75 -18.44
N SER A 104 2.58 17.93 -18.72
CA SER A 104 2.96 18.74 -19.87
C SER A 104 3.35 20.13 -19.37
N ILE A 105 4.51 20.56 -19.90
CA ILE A 105 5.28 21.79 -19.67
C ILE A 105 6.33 21.67 -18.56
#